data_AF-A0AAE2XZX3-F1
#
_entry.id   AF-A0AAE2XZX3-F1
#
_cell.length_a   1.000
_cell.length_b   1.000
_cell.length_c   1.000
_cell.angle_alpha   90.00
_cell.angle_beta   90.00
_cell.angle_gamma   90.00
#
_symmetry.space_group_name_H-M   'P 1'
#
loop_
_entity.id
_entity.type
_entity.pdbx_description
1 polymer ?
#
loop_
_entity_poly.entity_id
_entity_poly.type
_entity_poly.pdbx_seq_one_letter_code
_entity_poly.pdbx_strand_id
1 'polypeptide(L)'
;MSKKEKEVKKPSKRPIPTWEDITDQVYSKIMWYATRFIIFSIVGVVVGFIAIIYAILAMYFVVPSIMALIPSASPLQDFSVFLGVFIGVGAIAASIVLLAWGLFWRRKVDNRTIF
;
A
#
# COMPACT_ATOMS: atom_id res chain seq x y z
N MET A 1 47.60 47.07 -13.73
CA MET A 1 46.15 47.18 -13.45
C MET A 1 45.39 46.95 -14.74
N SER A 2 44.63 45.86 -14.86
CA SER A 2 43.60 45.72 -15.91
C SER A 2 42.41 44.98 -15.30
N LYS A 3 41.27 45.67 -15.27
CA LYS A 3 39.99 45.20 -14.71
C LYS A 3 39.50 44.00 -15.52
N LYS A 4 39.47 42.81 -14.91
CA LYS A 4 38.65 41.71 -15.42
C LYS A 4 37.23 41.89 -14.89
N GLU A 5 36.33 42.26 -15.80
CA GLU A 5 34.88 42.30 -15.59
C GLU A 5 34.38 40.97 -15.01
N LYS A 6 33.57 41.09 -13.97
CA LYS A 6 32.77 40.01 -13.43
C LYS A 6 31.63 39.75 -14.43
N GLU A 7 31.74 38.70 -15.24
CA GLU A 7 30.57 38.14 -15.92
C GLU A 7 29.63 37.55 -14.86
N VAL A 8 28.68 38.36 -14.42
CA VAL A 8 27.53 37.90 -13.64
C VAL A 8 26.67 37.07 -14.59
N LYS A 9 26.82 35.75 -14.56
CA LYS A 9 25.89 34.81 -15.19
C LYS A 9 24.47 35.16 -14.73
N LYS A 10 23.68 35.78 -15.61
CA LYS A 10 22.23 35.94 -15.42
C LYS A 10 21.66 34.56 -15.05
N PRO A 11 20.86 34.43 -13.98
CA PRO A 11 20.21 33.16 -13.70
C PRO A 11 19.31 32.86 -14.90
N SER A 12 19.59 31.73 -15.57
CA SER A 12 18.73 31.12 -16.57
C SER A 12 17.31 31.13 -16.02
N LYS A 13 16.44 31.97 -16.60
CA LYS A 13 15.01 31.94 -16.29
C LYS A 13 14.55 30.51 -16.56
N ARG A 14 14.19 29.77 -15.52
CA ARG A 14 13.56 28.46 -15.70
C ARG A 14 12.33 28.70 -16.57
N PRO A 15 12.12 27.91 -17.65
CA PRO A 15 10.95 28.08 -18.49
C PRO A 15 9.70 28.02 -17.61
N ILE A 16 8.79 28.97 -17.81
CA ILE A 16 7.51 28.99 -17.10
C ILE A 16 6.77 27.72 -17.56
N PRO A 17 6.42 26.81 -16.65
CA PRO A 17 5.81 25.55 -17.04
C PRO A 17 4.47 25.83 -17.72
N THR A 18 4.21 25.14 -18.82
CA THR A 18 2.91 25.21 -19.49
C THR A 18 1.87 24.45 -18.69
N TRP A 19 0.58 24.73 -18.91
CA TRP A 19 -0.51 23.97 -18.29
C TRP A 19 -0.45 22.48 -18.64
N GLU A 20 0.06 22.16 -19.83
CA GLU A 20 0.30 20.79 -20.30
C GLU A 20 1.37 20.11 -19.43
N ASP A 21 2.50 20.78 -19.19
CA ASP A 21 3.56 20.25 -18.31
C ASP A 21 3.08 20.01 -16.87
N ILE A 22 2.23 20.89 -16.35
CA ILE A 22 1.67 20.79 -15.00
C ILE A 22 0.70 19.60 -14.91
N THR A 23 -0.19 19.47 -15.89
CA THR A 23 -1.17 18.37 -15.92
C THR A 23 -0.48 17.03 -16.09
N ASP A 24 0.50 16.91 -16.98
CA ASP A 24 1.27 15.68 -17.16
C ASP A 24 2.05 15.27 -15.90
N GLN A 25 2.61 16.24 -15.16
CA GLN A 25 3.22 15.95 -13.85
C GLN A 25 2.20 15.42 -12.83
N VAL A 26 0.97 15.93 -12.83
CA VAL A 26 -0.09 15.47 -11.92
C VAL A 26 -0.55 14.05 -12.31
N TYR A 27 -0.83 13.80 -13.59
CA TYR A 27 -1.21 12.48 -14.10
C TYR A 27 -0.13 11.42 -13.78
N SER A 28 1.14 11.75 -14.02
CA SER A 28 2.29 10.89 -13.69
C SER A 28 2.35 10.52 -12.20
N LYS A 29 2.20 11.50 -11.31
CA LYS A 29 2.20 11.27 -9.86
C LYS A 29 1.04 10.39 -9.43
N ILE A 30 -0.17 10.65 -9.94
CA ILE A 30 -1.36 9.85 -9.60
C ILE A 30 -1.19 8.40 -10.06
N MET A 31 -0.64 8.18 -11.27
CA MET A 31 -0.38 6.83 -11.79
C MET A 31 0.66 6.07 -10.95
N TRP A 32 1.68 6.78 -10.46
CA TRP A 32 2.71 6.24 -9.57
C TRP A 32 2.13 5.81 -8.22
N TYR A 33 1.22 6.60 -7.63
CA TYR A 33 0.51 6.24 -6.40
C TYR A 33 -0.47 5.07 -6.63
N ALA A 34 -1.27 5.12 -7.69
CA ALA A 34 -2.21 4.07 -8.06
C ALA A 34 -1.53 2.71 -8.19
N THR A 35 -0.36 2.68 -8.85
CA THR A 35 0.44 1.45 -9.00
C THR A 35 0.91 0.91 -7.64
N ARG A 36 1.37 1.78 -6.74
CA ARG A 36 1.76 1.37 -5.37
C ARG A 36 0.58 0.82 -4.58
N PHE A 37 -0.60 1.45 -4.66
CA PHE A 37 -1.78 0.94 -3.97
C PHE A 37 -2.17 -0.46 -4.44
N ILE A 38 -2.04 -0.75 -5.74
CA ILE A 38 -2.27 -2.10 -6.28
C ILE A 38 -1.23 -3.08 -5.72
N ILE A 39 0.05 -2.72 -5.66
CA ILE A 39 1.10 -3.58 -5.10
C ILE A 39 0.85 -3.87 -3.62
N PHE A 40 0.58 -2.84 -2.81
CA PHE A 40 0.29 -3.01 -1.39
C PHE A 40 -0.97 -3.84 -1.15
N SER A 41 -1.97 -3.71 -2.02
CA SER A 41 -3.15 -4.56 -1.99
C SER A 41 -2.81 -6.03 -2.20
N ILE A 42 -2.01 -6.37 -3.22
CA ILE A 42 -1.59 -7.76 -3.45
C ILE A 42 -0.84 -8.32 -2.24
N VAL A 43 0.09 -7.55 -1.68
CA VAL A 43 0.83 -7.94 -0.47
C VAL A 43 -0.13 -8.17 0.70
N GLY A 44 -1.10 -7.27 0.90
CA GLY A 44 -2.09 -7.39 1.96
C GLY A 44 -2.98 -8.63 1.79
N VAL A 45 -3.36 -9.00 0.57
CA VAL A 45 -4.10 -10.25 0.30
C VAL A 45 -3.25 -11.47 0.69
N VAL A 46 -1.98 -11.50 0.30
CA VAL A 46 -1.08 -12.63 0.61
C VAL A 46 -0.90 -12.77 2.13
N VAL A 47 -0.61 -11.67 2.83
CA VAL A 47 -0.47 -11.67 4.29
C VAL A 47 -1.78 -12.09 4.96
N GLY A 48 -2.92 -11.57 4.50
CA GLY A 48 -4.22 -11.92 5.04
C GLY A 48 -4.54 -13.41 4.86
N PHE A 49 -4.22 -13.97 3.70
CA PHE A 49 -4.43 -15.38 3.42
C PHE A 49 -3.55 -16.28 4.28
N ILE A 50 -2.28 -15.93 4.47
CA ILE A 50 -1.36 -16.64 5.37
C ILE A 50 -1.88 -16.62 6.81
N ALA A 51 -2.37 -15.47 7.28
CA ALA A 51 -2.92 -15.34 8.64
C ALA A 51 -4.15 -16.23 8.86
N ILE A 52 -5.04 -16.32 7.86
CA ILE A 52 -6.22 -17.21 7.92
C ILE A 52 -5.79 -18.68 7.96
N ILE A 53 -4.88 -19.10 7.08
CA ILE A 53 -4.37 -20.48 7.07
C ILE A 53 -3.72 -20.82 8.42
N TYR A 54 -2.90 -19.91 8.96
CA TYR A 54 -2.28 -20.10 10.25
C TYR A 54 -3.31 -20.26 11.37
N ALA A 55 -4.36 -19.43 11.39
CA ALA A 55 -5.42 -19.54 12.37
C ALA A 55 -6.19 -20.88 12.28
N ILE A 56 -6.46 -21.36 11.07
CA ILE A 56 -7.09 -22.67 10.84
C ILE A 56 -6.17 -23.80 11.34
N LEU A 57 -4.89 -23.78 10.95
CA LEU A 57 -3.91 -24.77 11.41
C LEU A 57 -3.77 -24.76 12.94
N ALA A 58 -3.75 -23.58 13.55
CA ALA A 58 -3.70 -23.43 14.99
C ALA A 58 -4.91 -24.08 15.66
N MET A 59 -6.11 -23.89 15.11
CA MET A 59 -7.35 -24.46 15.64
C MET A 59 -7.37 -26.00 15.60
N TYR A 60 -6.90 -26.61 14.51
CA TYR A 60 -6.97 -28.08 14.34
C TYR A 60 -5.77 -28.84 14.91
N PHE A 61 -4.57 -28.27 14.87
CA PHE A 61 -3.34 -28.99 15.24
C PHE A 61 -2.73 -28.51 16.56
N VAL A 62 -2.87 -27.23 16.90
CA VAL A 62 -2.14 -26.64 18.03
C VAL A 62 -3.04 -26.53 19.25
N VAL A 63 -4.32 -26.16 19.10
CA VAL A 63 -5.28 -26.03 20.22
C VAL A 63 -5.50 -27.35 20.95
N PRO A 64 -5.78 -28.49 20.29
CA PRO A 64 -6.00 -29.76 21.00
C PRO A 64 -4.73 -30.25 21.71
N SER A 65 -3.59 -30.07 21.07
CA SER A 65 -2.27 -30.50 21.56
C SER A 65 -1.82 -29.71 22.79
N ILE A 66 -2.01 -28.38 22.77
CA ILE A 66 -1.66 -27.53 23.91
C ILE A 66 -2.67 -27.68 25.04
N MET A 67 -3.97 -27.83 24.77
CA MET A 67 -4.95 -28.12 25.83
C MET A 67 -4.65 -29.43 26.57
N ALA A 68 -4.14 -30.44 25.86
CA ALA A 68 -3.71 -31.70 26.48
C ALA A 68 -2.45 -31.54 27.37
N LEU A 69 -1.58 -30.58 27.06
CA LEU A 69 -0.32 -30.35 27.77
C LEU A 69 -0.44 -29.31 28.91
N ILE A 70 -1.23 -28.27 28.69
CA ILE A 70 -1.43 -27.12 29.59
C ILE A 70 -2.92 -26.71 29.53
N PRO A 71 -3.77 -27.26 30.41
CA PRO A 71 -5.21 -27.01 30.39
C PRO A 71 -5.61 -25.53 30.58
N SER A 72 -4.75 -24.74 31.22
CA SER A 72 -4.95 -23.31 31.48
C SER A 72 -4.53 -22.38 30.34
N ALA A 73 -3.92 -22.91 29.27
CA ALA A 73 -3.48 -22.12 28.12
C ALA A 73 -4.63 -21.74 27.16
N SER A 74 -5.83 -22.29 27.36
CA SER A 74 -6.98 -22.09 26.48
C SER A 74 -7.29 -20.62 26.15
N PRO A 75 -7.28 -19.66 27.09
CA PRO A 75 -7.70 -18.29 26.77
C PRO A 75 -6.70 -17.59 25.84
N LEU A 76 -5.40 -17.76 26.08
CA LEU A 76 -4.34 -17.14 25.27
C LEU A 76 -4.37 -17.65 23.82
N GLN A 77 -4.71 -18.92 23.66
CA GLN A 77 -4.73 -19.56 22.36
C GLN A 77 -5.98 -19.22 21.56
N ASP A 78 -7.14 -19.15 22.21
CA ASP A 78 -8.38 -18.65 21.61
C ASP A 78 -8.22 -17.20 21.13
N PHE A 79 -7.56 -16.35 21.93
CA PHE A 79 -7.22 -14.98 21.53
C PHE A 79 -6.27 -14.94 20.32
N SER A 80 -5.28 -15.84 20.24
CA SER A 80 -4.35 -15.91 19.10
C SER A 80 -5.06 -16.32 17.80
N VAL A 81 -5.96 -17.31 17.86
CA VAL A 81 -6.76 -17.74 16.70
C VAL A 81 -7.70 -16.62 16.26
N PHE A 82 -8.41 -15.99 17.20
CA PHE A 82 -9.28 -14.84 16.92
C PHE A 82 -8.50 -13.70 16.25
N LEU A 83 -7.34 -13.35 16.80
CA LEU A 83 -6.49 -12.28 16.26
C LEU A 83 -6.01 -12.62 14.84
N GLY A 84 -5.61 -13.87 14.59
CA GLY A 84 -5.21 -14.34 13.26
C GLY A 84 -6.32 -14.22 12.22
N VAL A 85 -7.54 -14.64 12.57
CA VAL A 85 -8.71 -14.49 11.68
C VAL A 85 -9.07 -13.01 11.48
N PHE A 86 -9.10 -12.22 12.54
CA PHE A 86 -9.46 -10.80 12.48
C PHE A 86 -8.48 -10.01 11.60
N ILE A 87 -7.17 -10.19 11.81
CA ILE A 87 -6.13 -9.57 10.98
C ILE A 87 -6.23 -10.09 9.55
N GLY A 88 -6.43 -11.40 9.36
CA GLY A 88 -6.54 -12.02 8.05
C GLY A 88 -7.67 -11.44 7.20
N VAL A 89 -8.88 -11.42 7.76
CA VAL A 89 -10.08 -10.85 7.12
C VAL A 89 -9.93 -9.35 6.91
N GLY A 90 -9.42 -8.63 7.93
CA GLY A 90 -9.18 -7.19 7.85
C GLY A 90 -8.18 -6.81 6.75
N ALA A 91 -7.10 -7.56 6.62
CA ALA A 91 -6.09 -7.36 5.58
C ALA A 91 -6.67 -7.60 4.18
N ILE A 92 -7.49 -8.63 4.00
CA ILE A 92 -8.18 -8.90 2.72
C ILE A 92 -9.14 -7.77 2.38
N ALA A 93 -9.98 -7.35 3.34
CA ALA A 93 -10.95 -6.27 3.14
C ALA A 93 -10.24 -4.94 2.78
N ALA A 94 -9.19 -4.57 3.53
CA ALA A 94 -8.39 -3.39 3.24
C ALA A 94 -7.72 -3.47 1.87
N SER A 95 -7.24 -4.65 1.49
CA SER A 95 -6.62 -4.87 0.18
C SER A 95 -7.61 -4.67 -0.94
N ILE A 96 -8.84 -5.18 -0.84
CA ILE A 96 -9.88 -4.96 -1.84
C ILE A 96 -10.17 -3.47 -2.02
N VAL A 97 -10.28 -2.72 -0.91
CA VAL A 97 -10.49 -1.27 -0.94
C VAL A 97 -9.34 -0.56 -1.65
N LEU A 98 -8.09 -0.89 -1.31
CA LEU A 98 -6.90 -0.31 -1.96
C LEU A 98 -6.81 -0.66 -3.45
N LEU A 99 -7.22 -1.87 -3.85
CA LEU A 99 -7.29 -2.31 -5.23
C LEU A 99 -8.33 -1.49 -6.00
N ALA A 100 -9.56 -1.39 -5.46
CA ALA A 100 -10.63 -0.60 -6.07
C ALA A 100 -10.23 0.87 -6.20
N TRP A 101 -9.58 1.44 -5.18
CA TRP A 101 -9.08 2.81 -5.18
C TRP A 101 -7.97 3.00 -6.22
N GLY A 102 -6.97 2.11 -6.27
CA GLY A 102 -5.90 2.16 -7.26
C GLY A 102 -6.41 2.04 -8.70
N LEU A 103 -7.36 1.13 -8.94
CA LEU A 103 -8.00 0.97 -10.26
C LEU A 103 -8.84 2.18 -10.64
N PHE A 104 -9.57 2.77 -9.69
CA PHE A 104 -10.34 3.99 -9.91
C PHE A 104 -9.45 5.14 -10.39
N TRP A 105 -8.35 5.41 -9.68
CA TRP A 105 -7.42 6.47 -10.06
C TRP A 105 -6.71 6.20 -11.38
N ARG A 106 -6.33 4.94 -11.64
CA ARG A 106 -5.71 4.55 -12.91
C ARG A 106 -6.64 4.81 -14.09
N ARG A 107 -7.92 4.41 -13.98
CA ARG A 107 -8.93 4.68 -15.02
C ARG A 107 -9.19 6.17 -15.22
N LYS A 108 -9.24 6.95 -14.13
CA LYS A 108 -9.38 8.42 -14.17
C LYS A 108 -8.21 9.09 -14.89
N VAL A 109 -6.98 8.62 -14.65
CA VAL A 109 -5.75 9.07 -15.32
C VAL A 109 -5.77 8.72 -16.81
N ASP A 110 -6.04 7.45 -17.14
CA ASP A 110 -6.00 6.95 -18.51
C ASP A 110 -7.02 7.66 -19.41
N ASN A 111 -8.20 8.00 -18.87
CA ASN A 111 -9.24 8.71 -19.63
C ASN A 111 -9.02 10.24 -19.70
N ARG A 112 -7.95 10.79 -19.10
CA ARG A 112 -7.70 12.24 -18.97
C ARG A 112 -8.89 13.05 -18.42
N THR A 113 -9.72 12.45 -17.57
CA THR A 113 -10.95 13.08 -17.00
C THR A 113 -10.75 13.63 -15.60
N ILE A 114 -9.52 14.00 -15.24
CA ILE A 114 -9.24 14.61 -13.92
C ILE A 114 -9.66 16.07 -13.90
N PHE A 115 -9.64 16.73 -15.06
CA PHE A 115 -10.10 18.10 -15.29
C PHE A 115 -11.27 18.13 -16.27
#